data_AF-A0AAU1DSS5-F1
#
_entry.id   AF-A0AAU1DSS5-F1
#
_cell.length_a   1.000
_cell.length_b   1.000
_cell.length_c   1.000
_cell.angle_alpha   90.00
_cell.angle_beta   90.00
_cell.angle_gamma   90.00
#
_symmetry.space_group_name_H-M   'P 1'
#
loop_
_entity.id
_entity.type
_entity.pdbx_description
1 polymer ?
#
loop_
_entity_poly.entity_id
_entity_poly.type
_entity_poly.pdbx_seq_one_letter_code
_entity_poly.pdbx_strand_id
1 'polypeptide(L)'
;MARRPLPRILNSGSASITRGREFARTAADNATDVLHPLIRIVRGLRLLAGAGRRKWAATPKERRNPTLFLVAACVLVVALIPYGPLLALAAVMGAAAWKGRERTPVKTGPDKTETGRLQALYEALVPYLSVADDPSPLFAHGGDWGKAFSGYEFDGDGRVTRLKVAYPAYFTDGEAASRTRIEQLLHTKSGRGREYHFAWDEEANQLVMSVLDALPTSIAAQRFVTTPGETVLGFTDDDAVQRKVPVTDGEETRDAPPVVWRTGARSTEPHLLIVGQPGSGTSTLMRSIALQALQHGDILIIEGSGTGEYGCLTGRTGVLAVECGLAGALATLEWAGHETERRLIAANRARQAGHPPPEDTKRPLWILLDRPSVLGHLAAVDGRPDPQELLQVPLRHGRAANVTVVTTDQFDSLDTLSETVRTHTRARVVLGPCARDQVESVLGLEPHTTPPPDVPPGRGYARLGTGPVLRLQVPATPDPYDDATSEAHRQAVLDLLPAPQTAVEATVPEPTSPDPLPAETALTAGHVLTAEQLTLSE
;
A
#
# COMPACT_ATOMS: atom_id res chain seq x y z
N MET A 1 15.66 26.29 -59.93
CA MET A 1 16.32 26.75 -58.69
C MET A 1 16.86 25.53 -57.96
N ALA A 2 18.16 25.32 -58.05
CA ALA A 2 18.86 24.21 -57.41
C ALA A 2 19.42 24.67 -56.06
N ARG A 3 19.20 23.89 -54.99
CA ARG A 3 20.07 23.88 -53.81
C ARG A 3 20.25 22.43 -53.35
N ARG A 4 21.47 21.92 -53.58
CA ARG A 4 22.04 20.73 -52.94
C ARG A 4 22.13 20.95 -51.42
N PRO A 5 21.92 19.91 -50.59
CA PRO A 5 22.58 19.79 -49.31
C PRO A 5 23.91 19.03 -49.47
N LEU A 6 24.98 19.64 -48.96
CA LEU A 6 26.34 19.11 -48.81
C LEU A 6 26.48 18.32 -47.48
N PRO A 7 27.58 17.56 -47.28
CA PRO A 7 27.58 16.37 -46.44
C PRO A 7 28.00 16.57 -44.97
N ARG A 8 27.46 15.67 -44.15
CA ARG A 8 28.02 14.99 -42.95
C ARG A 8 29.27 15.60 -42.29
N ILE A 9 29.11 16.06 -41.05
CA ILE A 9 30.11 15.94 -39.98
C ILE A 9 29.40 15.33 -38.76
N LEU A 10 29.81 14.11 -38.38
CA LEU A 10 29.40 13.45 -37.15
C LEU A 10 30.19 14.07 -36.00
N ASN A 11 29.51 14.74 -35.07
CA ASN A 11 30.11 15.23 -33.84
C ASN A 11 29.96 14.15 -32.75
N SER A 12 30.84 13.15 -32.78
CA SER A 12 31.02 12.21 -31.66
C SER A 12 31.87 12.87 -30.59
N GLY A 13 31.23 13.62 -29.68
CA GLY A 13 31.93 14.45 -28.68
C GLY A 13 31.44 14.35 -27.24
N SER A 14 30.49 13.46 -26.90
CA SER A 14 29.95 13.37 -25.53
C SER A 14 29.88 11.97 -24.93
N ALA A 15 30.17 10.91 -25.69
CA ALA A 15 30.09 9.52 -25.19
C ALA A 15 31.36 9.04 -24.45
N SER A 16 32.49 9.75 -24.56
CA SER A 16 33.74 9.40 -23.86
C SER A 16 33.93 10.12 -22.52
N ILE A 17 33.24 11.24 -22.30
CA ILE A 17 33.39 12.07 -21.08
C ILE A 17 32.47 11.60 -19.95
N THR A 18 31.32 10.99 -20.27
CA THR A 18 30.44 10.37 -19.27
C THR A 18 31.01 9.05 -18.74
N ARG A 19 31.59 8.21 -19.61
CA ARG A 19 32.22 6.94 -19.20
C ARG A 19 33.48 7.14 -18.34
N GLY A 20 34.25 8.21 -18.57
CA GLY A 20 35.41 8.57 -17.73
C GLY A 20 35.05 9.09 -16.34
N ARG A 21 33.85 9.64 -16.15
CA ARG A 21 33.37 10.17 -14.86
C ARG A 21 32.78 9.09 -13.96
N GLU A 22 32.25 8.01 -14.53
CA GLU A 22 31.81 6.82 -13.77
C GLU A 22 33.00 6.00 -13.27
N PHE A 23 34.03 5.73 -14.09
CA PHE A 23 35.24 5.04 -13.62
C PHE A 23 36.00 5.81 -12.53
N ALA A 24 35.95 7.15 -12.55
CA ALA A 24 36.55 7.98 -11.50
C ALA A 24 35.72 7.98 -10.19
N ARG A 25 34.40 7.74 -10.24
CA ARG A 25 33.55 7.55 -9.06
C ARG A 25 33.68 6.14 -8.48
N THR A 26 33.67 5.11 -9.32
CA THR A 26 33.81 3.71 -8.87
C THR A 26 35.24 3.41 -8.35
N ALA A 27 36.27 4.11 -8.84
CA ALA A 27 37.62 4.04 -8.28
C ALA A 27 37.78 4.85 -6.98
N ALA A 28 37.03 5.94 -6.81
CA ALA A 28 37.02 6.71 -5.56
C ALA A 28 36.28 5.98 -4.44
N ASP A 29 35.16 5.31 -4.73
CA ASP A 29 34.41 4.54 -3.74
C ASP A 29 35.18 3.28 -3.29
N ASN A 30 35.82 2.55 -4.21
CA ASN A 30 36.68 1.42 -3.86
C ASN A 30 38.00 1.82 -3.16
N ALA A 31 38.54 3.02 -3.43
CA ALA A 31 39.74 3.51 -2.74
C ALA A 31 39.45 3.96 -1.29
N THR A 32 38.21 4.38 -1.00
CA THR A 32 37.83 4.87 0.33
C THR A 32 37.67 3.72 1.33
N ASP A 33 37.17 2.56 0.89
CA ASP A 33 37.04 1.37 1.74
C ASP A 33 38.36 0.66 2.03
N VAL A 34 39.32 0.67 1.10
CA VAL A 34 40.66 0.07 1.33
C VAL A 34 41.53 0.94 2.24
N LEU A 35 41.33 2.26 2.24
CA LEU A 35 42.10 3.20 3.07
C LEU A 35 41.53 3.36 4.49
N HIS A 36 40.26 3.06 4.72
CA HIS A 36 39.63 3.24 6.02
C HIS A 36 40.30 2.43 7.16
N PRO A 37 40.69 1.15 6.98
CA PRO A 37 41.44 0.38 7.97
C PRO A 37 42.81 1.00 8.26
N LEU A 38 43.52 1.46 7.22
CA LEU A 38 44.84 2.08 7.36
C LEU A 38 44.75 3.42 8.12
N ILE A 39 43.75 4.25 7.81
CA ILE A 39 43.50 5.52 8.51
C ILE A 39 43.19 5.27 9.99
N ARG A 40 42.36 4.26 10.32
CA ARG A 40 42.06 3.86 11.70
C ARG A 40 43.33 3.46 12.47
N ILE A 41 44.17 2.62 11.85
CA ILE A 41 45.41 2.14 12.47
C ILE A 41 46.41 3.29 12.66
N VAL A 42 46.62 4.14 11.66
CA VAL A 42 47.53 5.30 11.75
C VAL A 42 47.08 6.27 12.85
N ARG A 43 45.77 6.53 12.96
CA ARG A 43 45.20 7.39 14.01
C ARG A 43 45.35 6.77 15.40
N GLY A 44 45.07 5.48 15.54
CA GLY A 44 45.29 4.73 16.78
C GLY A 44 46.76 4.71 17.22
N LEU A 45 47.68 4.55 16.27
CA LEU A 45 49.12 4.60 16.52
C LEU A 45 49.58 5.99 16.98
N ARG A 46 49.04 7.08 16.40
CA ARG A 46 49.28 8.46 16.89
C ARG A 46 48.79 8.67 18.32
N LEU A 47 47.62 8.15 18.67
CA LEU A 47 47.07 8.25 20.03
C LEU A 47 47.89 7.44 21.05
N LEU A 48 48.36 6.25 20.67
CA LEU A 48 49.26 5.43 21.50
C LEU A 48 50.61 6.11 21.70
N ALA A 49 51.22 6.64 20.63
CA ALA A 49 52.47 7.40 20.69
C ALA A 49 52.33 8.66 21.57
N GLY A 50 51.22 9.39 21.43
CA GLY A 50 50.93 10.57 22.25
C GLY A 50 50.69 10.26 23.74
N ALA A 51 50.10 9.09 24.05
CA ALA A 51 49.94 8.63 25.43
C ALA A 51 51.27 8.15 26.03
N GLY A 52 52.09 7.44 25.26
CA GLY A 52 53.43 7.01 25.65
C GLY A 52 54.36 8.20 25.93
N ARG A 53 54.36 9.21 25.04
CA ARG A 53 55.16 10.43 25.22
C ARG A 53 54.78 11.22 26.47
N ARG A 54 53.47 11.32 26.78
CA ARG A 54 52.99 11.97 28.00
C ARG A 54 53.39 11.21 29.26
N LYS A 55 53.26 9.88 29.27
CA LYS A 55 53.74 9.03 30.38
C LYS A 55 55.26 9.12 30.58
N TRP A 56 56.02 9.15 29.50
CA TRP A 56 57.48 9.32 29.54
C TRP A 56 57.90 10.68 30.09
N ALA A 57 57.23 11.76 29.66
CA ALA A 57 57.46 13.11 30.18
C ALA A 57 57.15 13.22 31.68
N ALA A 58 56.10 12.52 32.15
CA ALA A 58 55.71 12.45 33.56
C ALA A 58 56.61 11.52 34.41
N THR A 59 57.54 10.77 33.82
CA THR A 59 58.41 9.83 34.56
C THR A 59 59.61 10.58 35.18
N PRO A 60 59.84 10.47 36.52
CA PRO A 60 60.96 11.10 37.22
C PRO A 60 62.33 10.68 36.64
N LYS A 61 63.30 11.61 36.57
CA LYS A 61 64.60 11.39 35.90
C LYS A 61 65.36 10.17 36.41
N GLU A 62 65.30 9.89 37.71
CA GLU A 62 65.99 8.75 38.36
C GLU A 62 65.45 7.38 37.92
N ARG A 63 64.18 7.30 37.47
CA ARG A 63 63.56 6.05 37.04
C ARG A 63 63.63 5.80 35.54
N ARG A 64 64.17 6.74 34.75
CA ARG A 64 64.23 6.61 33.28
C ARG A 64 65.20 5.53 32.82
N ASN A 65 66.37 5.44 33.44
CA ASN A 65 67.40 4.44 33.13
C ASN A 65 66.94 2.99 33.39
N PRO A 66 66.40 2.64 34.58
CA PRO A 66 65.90 1.27 34.80
C PRO A 66 64.68 0.93 33.93
N THR A 67 63.84 1.92 33.61
CA THR A 67 62.69 1.70 32.70
C THR A 67 63.16 1.42 31.27
N LEU A 68 64.17 2.13 30.77
CA LEU A 68 64.77 1.85 29.45
C LEU A 68 65.42 0.47 29.40
N PHE A 69 66.14 0.10 30.46
CA PHE A 69 66.76 -1.23 30.56
C PHE A 69 65.70 -2.34 30.54
N LEU A 70 64.62 -2.19 31.31
CA LEU A 70 63.51 -3.13 31.32
C LEU A 70 62.82 -3.25 29.95
N VAL A 71 62.55 -2.13 29.28
CA VAL A 71 61.97 -2.13 27.93
C VAL A 71 62.90 -2.83 26.93
N ALA A 72 64.21 -2.54 26.98
CA ALA A 72 65.20 -3.18 26.12
C ALA A 72 65.27 -4.71 26.37
N ALA A 73 65.22 -5.13 27.63
CA ALA A 73 65.17 -6.55 27.99
C ALA A 73 63.89 -7.24 27.46
N CYS A 74 62.72 -6.61 27.60
CA CYS A 74 61.47 -7.14 27.04
C CYS A 74 61.52 -7.24 25.50
N VAL A 75 62.11 -6.25 24.81
CA VAL A 75 62.29 -6.30 23.36
C VAL A 75 63.21 -7.44 22.96
N LEU A 76 64.31 -7.66 23.70
CA LEU A 76 65.24 -8.76 23.45
C LEU A 76 64.56 -10.13 23.63
N VAL A 77 63.76 -10.31 24.69
CA VAL A 77 62.98 -11.54 24.91
C VAL A 77 62.01 -11.79 23.76
N VAL A 78 61.27 -10.77 23.31
CA VAL A 78 60.34 -10.89 22.18
C VAL A 78 61.07 -11.22 20.88
N ALA A 79 62.28 -10.68 20.67
CA ALA A 79 63.08 -10.95 19.47
C ALA A 79 63.62 -12.39 19.41
N LEU A 80 63.85 -13.02 20.56
CA LEU A 80 64.40 -14.38 20.66
C LEU A 80 63.33 -15.48 20.59
N ILE A 81 62.05 -15.13 20.79
CA ILE A 81 60.93 -16.09 20.69
C ILE A 81 60.54 -16.28 19.21
N PRO A 82 60.43 -17.53 18.71
CA PRO A 82 59.95 -17.77 17.34
C PRO A 82 58.54 -17.17 17.17
N TYR A 83 58.36 -16.41 16.08
CA TYR A 83 57.16 -15.60 15.79
C TYR A 83 56.89 -14.42 16.75
N GLY A 84 57.74 -14.17 17.75
CA GLY A 84 57.60 -13.07 18.71
C GLY A 84 57.48 -11.69 18.05
N PRO A 85 58.34 -11.32 17.07
CA PRO A 85 58.21 -10.04 16.37
C PRO A 85 56.89 -9.89 15.59
N LEU A 86 56.39 -10.97 14.97
CA LEU A 86 55.13 -10.96 14.23
C LEU A 86 53.92 -10.82 15.17
N LEU A 87 53.93 -11.52 16.30
CA LEU A 87 52.89 -11.39 17.32
C LEU A 87 52.88 -10.00 17.97
N ALA A 88 54.05 -9.42 18.21
CA ALA A 88 54.17 -8.05 18.71
C ALA A 88 53.59 -7.03 17.71
N LEU A 89 53.90 -7.20 16.42
CA LEU A 89 53.32 -6.37 15.37
C LEU A 89 51.79 -6.52 15.31
N ALA A 90 51.28 -7.75 15.33
CA ALA A 90 49.84 -8.03 15.33
C ALA A 90 49.13 -7.43 16.56
N ALA A 91 49.73 -7.54 17.74
CA ALA A 91 49.20 -6.96 18.98
C ALA A 91 49.18 -5.43 18.93
N VAL A 92 50.22 -4.79 18.41
CA VAL A 92 50.28 -3.33 18.23
C VAL A 92 49.24 -2.87 17.21
N MET A 93 49.11 -3.58 16.09
CA MET A 93 48.11 -3.29 15.06
C MET A 93 46.68 -3.45 15.60
N GLY A 94 46.41 -4.50 16.38
CA GLY A 94 45.13 -4.73 17.05
C GLY A 94 44.82 -3.64 18.09
N ALA A 95 45.80 -3.25 18.90
CA ALA A 95 45.63 -2.16 19.89
C ALA A 95 45.41 -0.80 19.20
N ALA A 96 46.10 -0.53 18.10
CA ALA A 96 45.92 0.68 17.30
C ALA A 96 44.54 0.69 16.63
N ALA A 97 44.09 -0.42 16.03
CA ALA A 97 42.75 -0.54 15.47
C ALA A 97 41.67 -0.35 16.53
N TRP A 98 41.82 -0.95 17.71
CA TRP A 98 40.88 -0.83 18.82
C TRP A 98 40.75 0.62 19.31
N LYS A 99 41.88 1.32 19.48
CA LYS A 99 41.94 2.69 20.00
C LYS A 99 41.65 3.76 18.94
N GLY A 100 41.80 3.42 17.66
CA GLY A 100 41.51 4.26 16.50
C GLY A 100 40.08 4.17 15.99
N ARG A 101 39.22 3.30 16.57
CA ARG A 101 37.78 3.32 16.30
C ARG A 101 37.21 4.69 16.69
N GLU A 102 36.52 5.33 15.75
CA GLU A 102 35.66 6.46 16.07
C GLU A 102 34.56 5.95 16.98
N ARG A 103 34.64 6.30 18.27
CA ARG A 103 33.43 6.48 19.05
C ARG A 103 32.91 7.82 18.61
N THR A 104 31.84 7.82 17.82
CA THR A 104 31.00 9.01 17.67
C THR A 104 30.70 9.50 19.09
N PRO A 105 31.18 10.68 19.49
CA PRO A 105 30.80 11.22 20.79
C PRO A 105 29.28 11.28 20.80
N VAL A 106 28.67 10.73 21.86
CA VAL A 106 27.22 10.83 22.08
C VAL A 106 26.88 12.31 22.00
N LYS A 107 26.05 12.71 21.02
CA LYS A 107 25.59 14.08 20.83
C LYS A 107 24.83 14.46 22.10
N THR A 108 25.48 15.17 23.02
CA THR A 108 24.86 15.62 24.28
C THR A 108 24.05 16.87 23.98
N GLY A 109 22.77 16.67 23.65
CA GLY A 109 21.80 17.73 23.47
C GLY A 109 21.74 18.33 22.06
N PRO A 110 20.71 19.16 21.82
CA PRO A 110 20.45 19.77 20.52
C PRO A 110 21.50 20.82 20.19
N ASP A 111 21.82 20.98 18.91
CA ASP A 111 22.62 22.10 18.43
C ASP A 111 21.84 23.43 18.52
N LYS A 112 22.50 24.55 18.19
CA LYS A 112 21.88 25.89 18.28
C LYS A 112 20.66 26.04 17.35
N THR A 113 20.68 25.40 16.19
CA THR A 113 19.59 25.45 15.21
C THR A 113 18.41 24.61 15.69
N GLU A 114 18.68 23.40 16.17
CA GLU A 114 17.73 22.48 16.80
C GLU A 114 17.05 23.13 18.02
N THR A 115 17.85 23.79 18.88
CA THR A 115 17.34 24.55 20.04
C THR A 115 16.44 25.71 19.60
N GLY A 116 16.84 26.47 18.56
CA GLY A 116 16.03 27.56 18.01
C GLY A 116 14.69 27.08 17.45
N ARG A 117 14.65 25.89 16.82
CA ARG A 117 13.41 25.26 16.34
C ARG A 117 12.49 24.87 17.49
N LEU A 118 13.03 24.27 18.56
CA LEU A 118 12.26 23.95 19.76
C LEU A 118 11.69 25.22 20.40
N GLN A 119 12.49 26.27 20.57
CA GLN A 119 11.97 27.54 21.08
C GLN A 119 10.83 28.08 20.20
N ALA A 120 10.99 28.07 18.87
CA ALA A 120 9.96 28.56 17.97
C ALA A 120 8.66 27.73 18.02
N LEU A 121 8.75 26.42 18.21
CA LEU A 121 7.61 25.53 18.43
C LEU A 121 6.92 25.83 19.76
N TYR A 122 7.71 25.99 20.82
CA TYR A 122 7.21 26.32 22.16
C TYR A 122 6.46 27.65 22.16
N GLU A 123 7.06 28.71 21.60
CA GLU A 123 6.42 30.03 21.48
C GLU A 123 5.10 29.99 20.70
N ALA A 124 5.02 29.12 19.70
CA ALA A 124 3.82 28.96 18.90
C ALA A 124 2.67 28.28 19.67
N LEU A 125 2.98 27.46 20.68
CA LEU A 125 2.01 26.77 21.53
C LEU A 125 1.47 27.65 22.66
N VAL A 126 2.20 28.69 23.09
CA VAL A 126 1.81 29.60 24.18
C VAL A 126 0.36 30.11 24.07
N PRO A 127 -0.13 30.57 22.90
CA PRO A 127 -1.50 31.08 22.78
C PRO A 127 -2.60 30.04 23.04
N TYR A 128 -2.27 28.75 22.96
CA TYR A 128 -3.23 27.66 23.09
C TYR A 128 -3.11 26.90 24.42
N LEU A 129 -1.92 26.91 25.02
CA LEU A 129 -1.61 26.15 26.24
C LEU A 129 -1.30 27.04 27.45
N SER A 130 -1.59 28.34 27.39
CA SER A 130 -1.42 29.27 28.52
C SER A 130 -2.71 30.00 28.84
N VAL A 131 -2.95 30.25 30.12
CA VAL A 131 -4.06 31.08 30.64
C VAL A 131 -3.49 32.19 31.51
N ALA A 132 -4.10 33.38 31.48
CA ALA A 132 -3.58 34.57 32.17
C ALA A 132 -3.59 34.46 33.72
N ASP A 133 -4.47 33.62 34.27
CA ASP A 133 -4.66 33.45 35.72
C ASP A 133 -3.73 32.40 36.33
N ASP A 134 -2.88 31.73 35.53
CA ASP A 134 -1.90 30.77 36.02
C ASP A 134 -0.66 31.51 36.58
N PRO A 135 -0.33 31.38 37.88
CA PRO A 135 0.81 32.08 38.48
C PRO A 135 2.17 31.51 38.04
N SER A 136 2.22 30.29 37.49
CA SER A 136 3.45 29.65 37.03
C SER A 136 3.19 28.78 35.79
N PRO A 137 2.82 29.39 34.65
CA PRO A 137 2.39 28.65 33.48
C PRO A 137 3.53 27.83 32.88
N LEU A 138 3.20 26.61 32.44
CA LEU A 138 4.13 25.75 31.72
C LEU A 138 4.55 26.36 30.38
N PHE A 139 3.65 27.13 29.76
CA PHE A 139 3.89 27.87 28.53
C PHE A 139 3.77 29.37 28.79
N ALA A 140 4.83 30.12 28.52
CA ALA A 140 4.87 31.57 28.59
C ALA A 140 5.81 32.12 27.53
N HIS A 141 5.49 33.30 26.97
CA HIS A 141 6.37 33.98 26.03
C HIS A 141 7.75 34.27 26.66
N GLY A 142 8.82 33.93 25.95
CA GLY A 142 10.20 34.00 26.46
C GLY A 142 10.54 32.94 27.51
N GLY A 143 9.64 31.98 27.77
CA GLY A 143 9.86 30.88 28.70
C GLY A 143 10.79 29.79 28.16
N ASP A 144 11.20 28.89 29.05
CA ASP A 144 12.08 27.77 28.74
C ASP A 144 11.29 26.55 28.26
N TRP A 145 11.56 26.10 27.04
CA TRP A 145 10.95 24.93 26.43
C TRP A 145 11.31 23.62 27.15
N GLY A 146 12.41 23.57 27.92
CA GLY A 146 12.95 22.35 28.51
C GLY A 146 12.00 21.62 29.47
N LYS A 147 11.07 22.34 30.10
CA LYS A 147 10.03 21.74 30.97
C LYS A 147 8.84 21.21 30.18
N ALA A 148 8.50 21.86 29.06
CA ALA A 148 7.37 21.49 28.21
C ALA A 148 7.72 20.32 27.28
N PHE A 149 8.96 20.26 26.77
CA PHE A 149 9.40 19.21 25.86
C PHE A 149 10.27 18.18 26.57
N SER A 150 9.65 17.11 27.04
CA SER A 150 10.30 16.05 27.83
C SER A 150 11.08 15.04 27.00
N GLY A 151 10.94 15.07 25.67
CA GLY A 151 11.71 14.24 24.75
C GLY A 151 11.59 14.75 23.32
N TYR A 152 12.70 14.68 22.57
CA TYR A 152 12.75 15.13 21.18
C TYR A 152 13.83 14.37 20.41
N GLU A 153 13.58 14.16 19.13
CA GLU A 153 14.51 13.55 18.19
C GLU A 153 14.54 14.36 16.90
N PHE A 154 15.70 14.42 16.27
CA PHE A 154 15.94 15.11 15.01
C PHE A 154 16.53 14.15 13.98
N ASP A 155 16.28 14.42 12.71
CA ASP A 155 16.97 13.77 11.60
C ASP A 155 18.35 14.38 11.32
N GLY A 156 19.04 13.85 10.29
CA GLY A 156 20.34 14.36 9.85
C GLY A 156 20.33 15.81 9.36
N ASP A 157 19.16 16.36 9.03
CA ASP A 157 18.97 17.76 8.59
C ASP A 157 18.53 18.69 9.73
N GLY A 158 18.46 18.17 10.98
CA GLY A 158 18.04 18.92 12.16
C GLY A 158 16.55 19.24 12.19
N ARG A 159 15.70 18.47 11.49
CA ARG A 159 14.23 18.58 11.57
C ARG A 159 13.69 17.60 12.61
N VAL A 160 12.65 18.02 13.32
CA VAL A 160 12.02 17.22 14.37
C VAL A 160 11.39 15.96 13.76
N THR A 161 11.80 14.79 14.21
CA THR A 161 11.21 13.49 13.85
C THR A 161 10.31 12.96 14.97
N ARG A 162 10.59 13.34 16.22
CA ARG A 162 9.75 13.02 17.36
C ARG A 162 9.75 14.18 18.35
N LEU A 163 8.59 14.50 18.91
CA LEU A 163 8.44 15.53 19.94
C LEU A 163 7.43 15.07 20.98
N LYS A 164 7.84 15.08 22.24
CA LYS A 164 6.98 14.78 23.38
C LYS A 164 6.69 16.08 24.13
N VAL A 165 5.45 16.54 24.03
CA VAL A 165 4.94 17.78 24.60
C VAL A 165 4.11 17.45 25.84
N ALA A 166 4.49 17.98 27.00
CA ALA A 166 3.63 18.03 28.17
C ALA A 166 2.71 19.24 28.05
N TYR A 167 1.43 19.08 28.35
CA TYR A 167 0.46 20.17 28.38
C TYR A 167 -0.15 20.36 29.78
N PRO A 168 -0.66 21.56 30.11
CA PRO A 168 -1.28 21.80 31.41
C PRO A 168 -2.61 21.06 31.57
N ALA A 169 -2.95 20.68 32.80
CA ALA A 169 -4.18 19.95 33.12
C ALA A 169 -5.49 20.72 32.84
N TYR A 170 -5.42 22.04 32.63
CA TYR A 170 -6.57 22.86 32.23
C TYR A 170 -6.80 22.90 30.72
N PHE A 171 -5.88 22.35 29.92
CA PHE A 171 -6.10 22.23 28.48
C PHE A 171 -7.25 21.27 28.22
N THR A 172 -8.21 21.67 27.37
CA THR A 172 -9.39 20.86 27.05
C THR A 172 -9.04 19.77 26.03
N ASP A 173 -8.18 18.83 26.42
CA ASP A 173 -7.85 17.69 25.57
C ASP A 173 -9.09 16.84 25.26
N GLY A 174 -10.09 16.73 26.14
CA GLY A 174 -11.37 16.07 25.82
C GLY A 174 -12.15 16.64 24.62
N GLU A 175 -11.81 17.85 24.14
CA GLU A 175 -12.45 18.48 22.98
C GLU A 175 -11.65 18.24 21.69
N ALA A 176 -12.25 17.55 20.71
CA ALA A 176 -11.62 17.27 19.42
C ALA A 176 -11.10 18.55 18.72
N ALA A 177 -11.87 19.64 18.77
CA ALA A 177 -11.46 20.92 18.19
C ALA A 177 -10.19 21.51 18.83
N SER A 178 -9.95 21.26 20.12
CA SER A 178 -8.74 21.68 20.81
C SER A 178 -7.53 20.85 20.37
N ARG A 179 -7.66 19.52 20.28
CA ARG A 179 -6.61 18.64 19.75
C ARG A 179 -6.22 19.02 18.32
N THR A 180 -7.21 19.14 17.44
CA THR A 180 -7.00 19.46 16.02
C THR A 180 -6.24 20.77 15.82
N ARG A 181 -6.50 21.80 16.64
CA ARG A 181 -5.75 23.07 16.59
C ARG A 181 -4.27 22.88 16.91
N ILE A 182 -3.94 22.10 17.94
CA ILE A 182 -2.55 21.81 18.31
C ILE A 182 -1.86 20.98 17.23
N GLU A 183 -2.51 19.95 16.70
CA GLU A 183 -1.96 19.11 15.64
C GLU A 183 -1.68 19.90 14.36
N GLN A 184 -2.61 20.76 13.93
CA GLN A 184 -2.44 21.63 12.77
C GLN A 184 -1.27 22.61 12.94
N LEU A 185 -1.11 23.16 14.14
CA LEU A 185 -0.01 24.06 14.48
C LEU A 185 1.33 23.31 14.41
N LEU A 186 1.43 22.16 15.08
CA LEU A 186 2.65 21.35 15.12
C LEU A 186 3.04 20.83 13.74
N HIS A 187 2.06 20.36 12.96
CA HIS A 187 2.26 19.97 11.56
C HIS A 187 2.81 21.13 10.72
N THR A 188 2.21 22.32 10.85
CA THR A 188 2.64 23.51 10.10
C THR A 188 4.06 23.96 10.48
N LYS A 189 4.40 23.92 11.77
CA LYS A 189 5.69 24.40 12.28
C LYS A 189 6.83 23.38 12.11
N SER A 190 6.51 22.07 12.11
CA SER A 190 7.50 21.00 11.90
C SER A 190 7.77 20.75 10.41
N GLY A 191 6.87 21.20 9.54
CA GLY A 191 7.01 21.22 8.09
C GLY A 191 6.07 20.22 7.41
N ARG A 192 5.45 20.64 6.31
CA ARG A 192 4.38 19.89 5.60
C ARG A 192 4.88 18.77 4.69
N GLY A 193 6.18 18.54 4.64
CA GLY A 193 6.82 17.58 3.74
C GLY A 193 6.74 16.11 4.20
N ARG A 194 6.01 15.83 5.28
CA ARG A 194 6.03 14.54 6.00
C ARG A 194 4.65 14.21 6.53
N GLU A 195 4.43 12.92 6.71
CA GLU A 195 3.26 12.41 7.40
C GLU A 195 3.59 12.27 8.90
N TYR A 196 2.75 12.89 9.74
CA TYR A 196 2.90 12.87 11.20
C TYR A 196 1.76 12.08 11.83
N HIS A 197 2.10 11.39 12.90
CA HIS A 197 1.17 10.77 13.83
C HIS A 197 1.18 11.55 15.15
N PHE A 198 0.00 11.73 15.74
CA PHE A 198 -0.21 12.42 17.01
C PHE A 198 -0.88 11.48 18.00
N ALA A 199 -0.15 11.10 19.05
CA ALA A 199 -0.67 10.27 20.13
C ALA A 199 -0.89 11.12 21.38
N TRP A 200 -2.15 11.22 21.80
CA TRP A 200 -2.55 11.89 23.03
C TRP A 200 -2.65 10.88 24.17
N ASP A 201 -1.98 11.18 25.28
CA ASP A 201 -2.06 10.49 26.56
C ASP A 201 -2.70 11.45 27.57
N GLU A 202 -4.03 11.34 27.66
CA GLU A 202 -4.89 12.19 28.50
C GLU A 202 -4.57 12.01 29.99
N GLU A 203 -4.24 10.78 30.42
CA GLU A 203 -3.91 10.50 31.82
C GLU A 203 -2.59 11.17 32.23
N ALA A 204 -1.60 11.19 31.34
CA ALA A 204 -0.29 11.79 31.60
C ALA A 204 -0.20 13.29 31.21
N ASN A 205 -1.25 13.87 30.62
CA ASN A 205 -1.25 15.19 29.98
C ASN A 205 -0.10 15.34 28.97
N GLN A 206 0.03 14.37 28.06
CA GLN A 206 1.14 14.30 27.11
C GLN A 206 0.68 14.10 25.66
N LEU A 207 1.32 14.83 24.75
CA LEU A 207 1.18 14.64 23.30
C LEU A 207 2.53 14.17 22.74
N VAL A 208 2.52 13.05 22.03
CA VAL A 208 3.67 12.58 21.26
C VAL A 208 3.39 12.78 19.77
N MET A 209 4.15 13.66 19.14
CA MET A 209 4.22 13.79 17.69
C MET A 209 5.38 12.94 17.17
N SER A 210 5.12 12.11 16.16
CA SER A 210 6.15 11.32 15.48
C SER A 210 5.99 11.40 13.96
N VAL A 211 7.10 11.48 13.23
CA VAL A 211 7.13 11.29 11.78
C VAL A 211 6.99 9.81 11.49
N LEU A 212 6.12 9.49 10.53
CA LEU A 212 5.93 8.12 10.05
C LEU A 212 6.79 7.85 8.82
N ASP A 213 7.23 6.60 8.70
CA ASP A 213 7.87 6.13 7.48
C ASP A 213 6.87 6.11 6.33
N ALA A 214 7.38 6.33 5.11
CA ALA A 214 6.57 6.23 3.91
C ALA A 214 6.21 4.76 3.66
N LEU A 215 4.92 4.45 3.62
CA LEU A 215 4.50 3.10 3.19
C LEU A 215 5.05 2.79 1.78
N PRO A 216 5.44 1.53 1.53
CA PRO A 216 6.11 1.12 0.30
C PRO A 216 5.20 1.17 -0.93
N THR A 217 5.58 1.91 -1.96
CA THR A 217 4.85 2.03 -3.24
C THR A 217 5.27 1.01 -4.29
N SER A 218 6.31 0.23 -4.01
CA SER A 218 6.96 -0.70 -4.95
C SER A 218 6.35 -2.10 -4.95
N ILE A 219 5.48 -2.42 -3.99
CA ILE A 219 4.78 -3.71 -3.95
C ILE A 219 3.77 -3.75 -5.11
N ALA A 220 4.02 -4.61 -6.09
CA ALA A 220 3.14 -4.82 -7.22
C ALA A 220 2.10 -5.93 -6.96
N ALA A 221 1.19 -6.09 -7.92
CA ALA A 221 0.27 -7.22 -7.98
C ALA A 221 1.05 -8.54 -7.88
N GLN A 222 0.64 -9.41 -6.96
CA GLN A 222 1.19 -10.75 -6.80
C GLN A 222 0.17 -11.65 -6.11
N ARG A 223 0.49 -12.94 -5.99
CA ARG A 223 -0.31 -13.84 -5.15
C ARG A 223 0.03 -13.60 -3.69
N PHE A 224 -0.88 -12.98 -2.96
CA PHE A 224 -0.73 -12.81 -1.52
C PHE A 224 -1.13 -14.09 -0.78
N VAL A 225 -0.34 -14.50 0.20
CA VAL A 225 -0.63 -15.67 1.03
C VAL A 225 -1.70 -15.29 2.06
N THR A 226 -2.95 -15.66 1.80
CA THR A 226 -4.09 -15.40 2.68
C THR A 226 -4.89 -16.67 3.00
N THR A 227 -5.78 -16.59 4.00
CA THR A 227 -6.74 -17.66 4.31
C THR A 227 -7.95 -17.55 3.36
N PRO A 228 -8.66 -18.65 3.02
CA PRO A 228 -9.89 -18.54 2.23
C PRO A 228 -10.90 -17.54 2.82
N GLY A 229 -11.40 -16.64 1.98
CA GLY A 229 -12.27 -15.53 2.39
C GLY A 229 -11.51 -14.30 2.93
N GLU A 230 -10.20 -14.22 2.76
CA GLU A 230 -9.41 -13.03 3.04
C GLU A 230 -8.84 -12.42 1.75
N THR A 231 -8.97 -11.11 1.61
CA THR A 231 -8.48 -10.31 0.49
C THR A 231 -7.58 -9.20 1.02
N VAL A 232 -6.38 -9.06 0.45
CA VAL A 232 -5.46 -7.97 0.78
C VAL A 232 -5.88 -6.72 0.04
N LEU A 233 -6.23 -5.66 0.76
CA LEU A 233 -6.50 -4.34 0.19
C LEU A 233 -5.21 -3.56 -0.06
N GLY A 234 -4.18 -3.81 0.74
CA GLY A 234 -2.87 -3.17 0.65
C GLY A 234 -2.07 -3.35 1.92
N PHE A 235 -1.10 -2.47 2.14
CA PHE A 235 -0.15 -2.55 3.25
C PHE A 235 -0.18 -1.31 4.12
N THR A 236 0.12 -1.47 5.40
CA THR A 236 0.02 -0.42 6.43
C THR A 236 1.31 -0.32 7.25
N ASP A 237 1.27 0.36 8.39
CA ASP A 237 2.39 0.47 9.31
C ASP A 237 2.68 -0.85 10.03
N ASP A 238 3.94 -1.07 10.38
CA ASP A 238 4.43 -2.31 11.01
C ASP A 238 3.74 -2.64 12.33
N ASP A 239 3.40 -1.61 13.11
CA ASP A 239 2.75 -1.77 14.42
C ASP A 239 1.21 -1.73 14.34
N ALA A 240 0.64 -1.45 13.17
CA ALA A 240 -0.80 -1.29 13.01
C ALA A 240 -1.56 -2.62 12.96
N VAL A 241 -0.88 -3.72 12.60
CA VAL A 241 -1.46 -5.07 12.54
C VAL A 241 -0.49 -6.12 13.07
N GLN A 242 -1.02 -7.18 13.68
CA GLN A 242 -0.20 -8.22 14.32
C GLN A 242 0.38 -9.23 13.31
N ARG A 243 -0.32 -9.49 12.21
CA ARG A 243 0.08 -10.49 11.20
C ARG A 243 0.84 -9.78 10.09
N LYS A 244 1.96 -10.36 9.64
CA LYS A 244 2.63 -9.97 8.38
C LYS A 244 2.43 -11.05 7.32
N VAL A 245 2.57 -10.68 6.05
CA VAL A 245 2.57 -11.60 4.90
C VAL A 245 3.82 -11.39 4.06
N PRO A 246 4.39 -12.47 3.49
CA PRO A 246 5.54 -12.34 2.61
C PRO A 246 5.11 -11.64 1.32
N VAL A 247 5.90 -10.66 0.89
CA VAL A 247 5.74 -9.94 -0.37
C VAL A 247 7.06 -9.91 -1.12
N THR A 248 6.95 -10.00 -2.44
CA THR A 248 8.03 -9.66 -3.36
C THR A 248 7.96 -8.16 -3.63
N ASP A 249 9.05 -7.47 -3.35
CA ASP A 249 9.20 -6.02 -3.48
C ASP A 249 10.46 -5.74 -4.31
N GLY A 250 10.27 -5.60 -5.63
CA GLY A 250 11.37 -5.67 -6.59
C GLY A 250 12.04 -7.05 -6.58
N GLU A 251 13.36 -7.07 -6.34
CA GLU A 251 14.15 -8.32 -6.25
C GLU A 251 14.21 -8.90 -4.83
N GLU A 252 13.65 -8.20 -3.83
CA GLU A 252 13.70 -8.61 -2.43
C GLU A 252 12.39 -9.26 -2.00
N THR A 253 12.48 -10.28 -1.14
CA THR A 253 11.32 -10.82 -0.42
C THR A 253 11.37 -10.36 1.03
N ARG A 254 10.28 -9.78 1.51
CA ARG A 254 10.17 -9.32 2.90
C ARG A 254 8.75 -9.50 3.44
N ASP A 255 8.63 -9.52 4.76
CA ASP A 255 7.34 -9.54 5.42
C ASP A 255 6.77 -8.13 5.54
N ALA A 256 5.54 -7.94 5.08
CA ALA A 256 4.83 -6.67 5.13
C ALA A 256 3.49 -6.80 5.88
N PRO A 257 3.09 -5.79 6.67
CA PRO A 257 1.81 -5.74 7.40
C PRO A 257 0.62 -5.49 6.45
N PRO A 258 -0.26 -6.48 6.19
CA PRO A 258 -1.36 -6.33 5.26
C PRO A 258 -2.62 -5.76 5.92
N VAL A 259 -3.34 -4.92 5.19
CA VAL A 259 -4.74 -4.58 5.46
C VAL A 259 -5.62 -5.66 4.83
N VAL A 260 -6.16 -6.53 5.66
CA VAL A 260 -6.91 -7.72 5.22
C VAL A 260 -8.40 -7.51 5.42
N TRP A 261 -9.14 -7.56 4.33
CA TRP A 261 -10.59 -7.56 4.32
C TRP A 261 -11.11 -9.00 4.29
N ARG A 262 -12.08 -9.31 5.16
CA ARG A 262 -12.70 -10.63 5.27
C ARG A 262 -14.04 -10.64 4.55
N THR A 263 -14.29 -11.69 3.77
CA THR A 263 -15.53 -11.91 3.01
C THR A 263 -16.15 -13.28 3.33
N GLY A 264 -17.28 -13.58 2.68
CA GLY A 264 -18.01 -14.84 2.86
C GLY A 264 -18.88 -14.89 4.12
N ALA A 265 -19.47 -16.07 4.39
CA ALA A 265 -20.55 -16.23 5.36
C ALA A 265 -20.22 -15.83 6.81
N ARG A 266 -18.94 -15.86 7.19
CA ARG A 266 -18.47 -15.48 8.53
C ARG A 266 -18.10 -14.00 8.66
N SER A 267 -17.99 -13.26 7.56
CA SER A 267 -17.71 -11.83 7.62
C SER A 267 -18.93 -11.05 8.05
N THR A 268 -18.75 -10.12 8.99
CA THR A 268 -19.77 -9.12 9.35
C THR A 268 -19.84 -7.99 8.33
N GLU A 269 -18.78 -7.79 7.54
CA GLU A 269 -18.65 -6.69 6.58
C GLU A 269 -18.26 -7.23 5.20
N PRO A 270 -19.20 -7.90 4.50
CA PRO A 270 -18.91 -8.63 3.27
C PRO A 270 -18.93 -7.76 2.01
N HIS A 271 -19.26 -6.46 2.11
CA HIS A 271 -19.28 -5.53 0.98
C HIS A 271 -18.36 -4.34 1.23
N LEU A 272 -17.76 -3.81 0.17
CA LEU A 272 -16.71 -2.79 0.22
C LEU A 272 -17.10 -1.57 -0.62
N LEU A 273 -16.93 -0.38 -0.07
CA LEU A 273 -16.98 0.90 -0.79
C LEU A 273 -15.56 1.49 -0.86
N ILE A 274 -15.13 1.84 -2.07
CA ILE A 274 -13.84 2.50 -2.33
C ILE A 274 -14.15 3.89 -2.87
N VAL A 275 -13.60 4.93 -2.23
CA VAL A 275 -13.80 6.31 -2.65
C VAL A 275 -12.46 6.93 -2.99
N GLY A 276 -12.39 7.69 -4.08
CA GLY A 276 -11.19 8.44 -4.37
C GLY A 276 -11.38 9.47 -5.48
N GLN A 277 -10.46 10.42 -5.55
CA GLN A 277 -10.38 11.36 -6.66
C GLN A 277 -9.86 10.65 -7.93
N PRO A 278 -10.08 11.20 -9.15
CA PRO A 278 -9.42 10.71 -10.36
C PRO A 278 -7.90 10.56 -10.16
N GLY A 279 -7.33 9.46 -10.63
CA GLY A 279 -5.89 9.16 -10.49
C GLY A 279 -5.45 8.68 -9.10
N SER A 280 -6.36 8.56 -8.13
CA SER A 280 -6.05 8.05 -6.78
C SER A 280 -5.73 6.56 -6.71
N GLY A 281 -5.98 5.80 -7.79
CA GLY A 281 -5.73 4.36 -7.84
C GLY A 281 -6.91 3.46 -7.44
N THR A 282 -8.15 3.96 -7.45
CA THR A 282 -9.36 3.14 -7.20
C THR A 282 -9.47 1.95 -8.16
N SER A 283 -9.28 2.16 -9.46
CA SER A 283 -9.32 1.09 -10.47
C SER A 283 -8.17 0.08 -10.28
N THR A 284 -7.01 0.55 -9.80
CA THR A 284 -5.89 -0.33 -9.40
C THR A 284 -6.27 -1.23 -8.22
N LEU A 285 -6.92 -0.68 -7.18
CA LEU A 285 -7.41 -1.49 -6.05
C LEU A 285 -8.48 -2.50 -6.52
N MET A 286 -9.42 -2.06 -7.35
CA MET A 286 -10.48 -2.91 -7.86
C MET A 286 -9.93 -4.07 -8.71
N ARG A 287 -8.92 -3.80 -9.57
CA ARG A 287 -8.21 -4.83 -10.34
C ARG A 287 -7.43 -5.79 -9.43
N SER A 288 -6.78 -5.28 -8.39
CA SER A 288 -6.10 -6.12 -7.38
C SER A 288 -7.07 -7.07 -6.67
N ILE A 289 -8.25 -6.58 -6.30
CA ILE A 289 -9.32 -7.39 -5.72
C ILE A 289 -9.82 -8.43 -6.73
N ALA A 290 -10.05 -8.04 -7.98
CA ALA A 290 -10.51 -8.95 -9.05
C ALA A 290 -9.54 -10.13 -9.24
N LEU A 291 -8.23 -9.87 -9.33
CA LEU A 291 -7.21 -10.90 -9.50
C LEU A 291 -7.14 -11.86 -8.30
N GLN A 292 -7.35 -11.35 -7.09
CA GLN A 292 -7.43 -12.18 -5.88
C GLN A 292 -8.72 -13.02 -5.85
N ALA A 293 -9.86 -12.43 -6.20
CA ALA A 293 -11.16 -13.09 -6.23
C ALA A 293 -11.18 -14.26 -7.24
N LEU A 294 -10.59 -14.07 -8.42
CA LEU A 294 -10.54 -15.08 -9.50
C LEU A 294 -9.79 -16.37 -9.13
N GLN A 295 -8.98 -16.36 -8.08
CA GLN A 295 -8.31 -17.58 -7.61
C GLN A 295 -9.30 -18.64 -7.11
N HIS A 296 -10.44 -18.21 -6.56
CA HIS A 296 -11.38 -19.10 -5.89
C HIS A 296 -12.85 -18.83 -6.23
N GLY A 297 -13.17 -17.75 -6.92
CA GLY A 297 -14.53 -17.32 -7.24
C GLY A 297 -14.72 -16.92 -8.68
N ASP A 298 -15.93 -16.42 -8.94
CA ASP A 298 -16.34 -15.91 -10.23
C ASP A 298 -16.69 -14.43 -10.08
N ILE A 299 -16.43 -13.61 -11.10
CA ILE A 299 -16.58 -12.16 -11.02
C ILE A 299 -17.47 -11.61 -12.14
N LEU A 300 -18.21 -10.55 -11.82
CA LEU A 300 -18.87 -9.65 -12.75
C LEU A 300 -18.26 -8.27 -12.58
N ILE A 301 -17.95 -7.60 -13.69
CA ILE A 301 -17.43 -6.23 -13.68
C ILE A 301 -18.37 -5.34 -14.45
N ILE A 302 -18.74 -4.22 -13.85
CA ILE A 302 -19.53 -3.17 -14.46
C ILE A 302 -18.74 -1.87 -14.36
N GLU A 303 -18.37 -1.31 -15.50
CA GLU A 303 -17.55 -0.12 -15.61
C GLU A 303 -18.39 1.08 -16.06
N GLY A 304 -18.70 1.99 -15.15
CA GLY A 304 -19.48 3.19 -15.43
C GLY A 304 -18.71 4.27 -16.19
N SER A 305 -17.37 4.21 -16.23
CA SER A 305 -16.54 5.17 -16.97
C SER A 305 -16.53 4.97 -18.47
N GLY A 306 -16.78 3.75 -18.95
CA GLY A 306 -16.67 3.40 -20.37
C GLY A 306 -15.25 3.52 -20.94
N THR A 307 -14.22 3.49 -20.09
CA THR A 307 -12.81 3.66 -20.48
C THR A 307 -12.14 2.36 -20.92
N GLY A 308 -12.73 1.20 -20.59
CA GLY A 308 -12.17 -0.12 -20.87
C GLY A 308 -11.11 -0.57 -19.87
N GLU A 309 -11.07 0.02 -18.67
CA GLU A 309 -10.06 -0.23 -17.62
C GLU A 309 -9.93 -1.71 -17.23
N TYR A 310 -10.99 -2.49 -17.44
CA TYR A 310 -11.03 -3.91 -17.08
C TYR A 310 -10.97 -4.86 -18.28
N GLY A 311 -10.66 -4.34 -19.48
CA GLY A 311 -10.61 -5.12 -20.72
C GLY A 311 -9.63 -6.30 -20.68
N CYS A 312 -8.57 -6.23 -19.87
CA CYS A 312 -7.63 -7.35 -19.66
C CYS A 312 -8.25 -8.61 -19.04
N LEU A 313 -9.40 -8.48 -18.38
CA LEU A 313 -10.15 -9.56 -17.73
C LEU A 313 -11.21 -10.19 -18.65
N THR A 314 -11.54 -9.56 -19.77
CA THR A 314 -12.54 -10.09 -20.70
C THR A 314 -12.12 -11.46 -21.26
N GLY A 315 -13.07 -12.41 -21.25
CA GLY A 315 -12.84 -13.77 -21.75
C GLY A 315 -11.88 -14.62 -20.90
N ARG A 316 -11.57 -14.21 -19.66
CA ARG A 316 -10.74 -15.00 -18.73
C ARG A 316 -11.60 -15.97 -17.91
N THR A 317 -11.02 -17.12 -17.56
CA THR A 317 -11.72 -18.13 -16.74
C THR A 317 -12.16 -17.53 -15.40
N GLY A 318 -13.42 -17.73 -15.03
CA GLY A 318 -14.04 -17.14 -13.83
C GLY A 318 -14.58 -15.72 -14.00
N VAL A 319 -14.33 -15.06 -15.13
CA VAL A 319 -14.94 -13.76 -15.46
C VAL A 319 -16.24 -14.02 -16.22
N LEU A 320 -17.37 -13.72 -15.59
CA LEU A 320 -18.70 -13.98 -16.15
C LEU A 320 -19.13 -12.89 -17.14
N ALA A 321 -18.82 -11.62 -16.83
CA ALA A 321 -19.09 -10.48 -17.71
C ALA A 321 -18.18 -9.28 -17.35
N VAL A 322 -17.87 -8.47 -18.36
CA VAL A 322 -17.26 -7.14 -18.23
C VAL A 322 -18.11 -6.18 -19.06
N GLU A 323 -18.94 -5.41 -18.39
CA GLU A 323 -19.93 -4.53 -19.02
C GLU A 323 -19.58 -3.06 -18.83
N CYS A 324 -19.60 -2.30 -19.92
CA CYS A 324 -19.33 -0.86 -19.89
C CYS A 324 -20.53 -0.01 -20.38
N GLY A 325 -21.58 -0.65 -20.91
CA GLY A 325 -22.79 0.01 -21.37
C GLY A 325 -23.96 -0.16 -20.40
N LEU A 326 -24.87 0.83 -20.33
CA LEU A 326 -26.01 0.82 -19.41
C LEU A 326 -26.91 -0.43 -19.60
N ALA A 327 -27.22 -0.82 -20.84
CA ALA A 327 -28.08 -1.97 -21.10
C ALA A 327 -27.47 -3.29 -20.58
N GLY A 328 -26.17 -3.50 -20.81
CA GLY A 328 -25.43 -4.66 -20.31
C GLY A 328 -25.30 -4.64 -18.79
N ALA A 329 -25.05 -3.46 -18.21
CA ALA A 329 -25.00 -3.28 -16.76
C ALA A 329 -26.33 -3.65 -16.09
N LEU A 330 -27.46 -3.15 -16.61
CA LEU A 330 -28.79 -3.47 -16.09
C LEU A 330 -29.09 -4.97 -16.17
N ALA A 331 -28.88 -5.59 -17.34
CA ALA A 331 -29.13 -7.01 -17.52
C ALA A 331 -28.25 -7.87 -16.60
N THR A 332 -26.99 -7.49 -16.44
CA THR A 332 -26.03 -8.20 -15.58
C THR A 332 -26.38 -8.07 -14.10
N LEU A 333 -26.79 -6.89 -13.65
CA LEU A 333 -27.20 -6.66 -12.26
C LEU A 333 -28.52 -7.35 -11.93
N GLU A 334 -29.47 -7.36 -12.87
CA GLU A 334 -30.73 -8.11 -12.72
C GLU A 334 -30.44 -9.61 -12.59
N TRP A 335 -29.57 -10.16 -13.45
CA TRP A 335 -29.11 -11.53 -13.32
C TRP A 335 -28.44 -11.80 -11.97
N ALA A 336 -27.57 -10.89 -11.50
CA ALA A 336 -26.88 -11.05 -10.23
C ALA A 336 -27.84 -11.02 -9.03
N GLY A 337 -28.92 -10.24 -9.11
CA GLY A 337 -30.02 -10.26 -8.15
C GLY A 337 -30.68 -11.63 -8.09
N HIS A 338 -31.14 -12.15 -9.23
CA HIS A 338 -31.77 -13.48 -9.32
C HIS A 338 -30.82 -14.61 -8.89
N GLU A 339 -29.54 -14.53 -9.25
CA GLU A 339 -28.53 -15.51 -8.83
C GLU A 339 -28.31 -15.50 -7.31
N THR A 340 -28.33 -14.32 -6.69
CA THR A 340 -28.26 -14.18 -5.22
C THR A 340 -29.45 -14.87 -4.54
N GLU A 341 -30.68 -14.66 -5.04
CA GLU A 341 -31.89 -15.29 -4.52
C GLU A 341 -31.86 -16.81 -4.70
N ARG A 342 -31.45 -17.27 -5.90
CA ARG A 342 -31.30 -18.69 -6.21
C ARG A 342 -30.35 -19.37 -5.22
N ARG A 343 -29.17 -18.79 -5.00
CA ARG A 343 -28.17 -19.28 -4.04
C ARG A 343 -28.71 -19.31 -2.61
N LEU A 344 -29.44 -18.27 -2.20
CA LEU A 344 -30.05 -18.20 -0.88
C LEU A 344 -31.07 -19.32 -0.64
N ILE A 345 -31.96 -19.55 -1.62
CA ILE A 345 -32.97 -20.62 -1.56
C ILE A 345 -32.29 -21.99 -1.53
N ALA A 346 -31.29 -22.21 -2.39
CA ALA A 346 -30.54 -23.46 -2.46
C ALA A 346 -29.82 -23.78 -1.13
N ALA A 347 -29.11 -22.79 -0.58
CA ALA A 347 -28.42 -22.94 0.70
C ALA A 347 -29.39 -23.20 1.86
N ASN A 348 -30.55 -22.54 1.87
CA ASN A 348 -31.57 -22.76 2.90
C ASN A 348 -32.19 -24.17 2.81
N ARG A 349 -32.52 -24.64 1.59
CA ARG A 349 -33.04 -26.00 1.37
C ARG A 349 -32.04 -27.06 1.79
N ALA A 350 -30.76 -26.91 1.42
CA ALA A 350 -29.69 -27.82 1.82
C ALA A 350 -29.58 -27.88 3.35
N ARG A 351 -29.59 -26.73 4.03
CA ARG A 351 -29.55 -26.63 5.49
C ARG A 351 -30.73 -27.33 6.16
N GLN A 352 -31.95 -27.09 5.66
CA GLN A 352 -33.17 -27.73 6.19
C GLN A 352 -33.14 -29.26 6.01
N ALA A 353 -32.55 -29.74 4.92
CA ALA A 353 -32.39 -31.17 4.66
C ALA A 353 -31.16 -31.80 5.35
N GLY A 354 -30.35 -31.02 6.07
CA GLY A 354 -29.11 -31.51 6.71
C GLY A 354 -27.97 -31.83 5.72
N HIS A 355 -28.03 -31.30 4.49
CA HIS A 355 -27.05 -31.52 3.44
C HIS A 355 -26.09 -30.33 3.29
N PRO A 356 -24.86 -30.55 2.78
CA PRO A 356 -23.99 -29.45 2.38
C PRO A 356 -24.62 -28.62 1.24
N PRO A 357 -24.25 -27.34 1.10
CA PRO A 357 -24.72 -26.51 0.00
C PRO A 357 -24.30 -27.10 -1.36
N PRO A 358 -25.12 -26.96 -2.41
CA PRO A 358 -24.80 -27.42 -3.76
C PRO A 358 -23.47 -26.88 -4.27
N GLU A 359 -22.72 -27.68 -5.03
CA GLU A 359 -21.36 -27.31 -5.52
C GLU A 359 -21.34 -26.00 -6.32
N ASP A 360 -22.36 -25.75 -7.15
CA ASP A 360 -22.51 -24.55 -7.96
C ASP A 360 -22.74 -23.26 -7.14
N THR A 361 -23.04 -23.40 -5.84
CA THR A 361 -23.21 -22.28 -4.90
C THR A 361 -22.01 -22.07 -3.99
N LYS A 362 -21.02 -22.97 -4.02
CA LYS A 362 -19.84 -22.89 -3.15
C LYS A 362 -18.81 -21.88 -3.62
N ARG A 363 -18.69 -21.66 -4.94
CA ARG A 363 -17.80 -20.64 -5.49
C ARG A 363 -18.37 -19.24 -5.21
N PRO A 364 -17.62 -18.34 -4.55
CA PRO A 364 -18.09 -16.99 -4.29
C PRO A 364 -18.29 -16.20 -5.58
N LEU A 365 -19.39 -15.46 -5.67
CA LEU A 365 -19.65 -14.50 -6.75
C LEU A 365 -19.26 -13.11 -6.29
N TRP A 366 -18.47 -12.41 -7.09
CA TRP A 366 -18.06 -11.03 -6.82
C TRP A 366 -18.68 -10.10 -7.85
N ILE A 367 -19.35 -9.05 -7.39
CA ILE A 367 -19.90 -8.00 -8.23
C ILE A 367 -19.04 -6.76 -8.00
N LEU A 368 -18.29 -6.38 -9.02
CA LEU A 368 -17.37 -5.25 -8.99
C LEU A 368 -17.99 -4.12 -9.83
N LEU A 369 -18.40 -3.03 -9.19
CA LEU A 369 -18.98 -1.86 -9.86
C LEU A 369 -18.03 -0.66 -9.77
N ASP A 370 -17.60 -0.14 -10.92
CA ASP A 370 -16.76 1.04 -11.00
C ASP A 370 -17.64 2.26 -11.34
N ARG A 371 -17.75 3.23 -10.42
CA ARG A 371 -18.55 4.45 -10.58
C ARG A 371 -20.01 4.22 -11.01
N PRO A 372 -20.83 3.52 -10.19
CA PRO A 372 -22.24 3.29 -10.51
C PRO A 372 -23.06 4.59 -10.56
N SER A 373 -22.61 5.66 -9.89
CA SER A 373 -23.20 7.01 -9.98
C SER A 373 -23.31 7.53 -11.41
N VAL A 374 -22.28 7.28 -12.24
CA VAL A 374 -22.27 7.68 -13.66
C VAL A 374 -23.36 6.93 -14.43
N LEU A 375 -23.53 5.63 -14.16
CA LEU A 375 -24.58 4.83 -14.79
C LEU A 375 -25.97 5.24 -14.31
N GLY A 376 -26.13 5.64 -13.04
CA GLY A 376 -27.39 6.18 -12.52
C GLY A 376 -27.78 7.48 -13.23
N HIS A 377 -26.82 8.37 -13.49
CA HIS A 377 -27.06 9.57 -14.28
C HIS A 377 -27.49 9.24 -15.72
N LEU A 378 -26.79 8.31 -16.38
CA LEU A 378 -27.16 7.85 -17.73
C LEU A 378 -28.57 7.21 -17.75
N ALA A 379 -28.90 6.40 -16.75
CA ALA A 379 -30.21 5.79 -16.61
C ALA A 379 -31.31 6.84 -16.46
N ALA A 380 -31.09 7.87 -15.64
CA ALA A 380 -32.04 8.97 -15.48
C ALA A 380 -32.29 9.73 -16.78
N VAL A 381 -31.24 9.96 -17.59
CA VAL A 381 -31.36 10.59 -18.92
C VAL A 381 -32.16 9.72 -19.88
N ASP A 382 -31.95 8.41 -19.86
CA ASP A 382 -32.63 7.45 -20.75
C ASP A 382 -34.02 7.01 -20.24
N GLY A 383 -34.48 7.53 -19.09
CA GLY A 383 -35.74 7.13 -18.46
C GLY A 383 -35.75 5.66 -18.01
N ARG A 384 -34.58 5.11 -17.68
CA ARG A 384 -34.37 3.73 -17.23
C ARG A 384 -34.26 3.67 -15.71
N PRO A 385 -34.52 2.50 -15.08
CA PRO A 385 -34.29 2.30 -13.65
C PRO A 385 -32.82 2.53 -13.28
N ASP A 386 -32.58 3.07 -12.09
CA ASP A 386 -31.22 3.25 -11.56
C ASP A 386 -30.59 1.86 -11.31
N PRO A 387 -29.43 1.53 -11.92
CA PRO A 387 -28.71 0.28 -11.67
C PRO A 387 -28.46 -0.01 -10.19
N GLN A 388 -28.35 1.01 -9.34
CA GLN A 388 -28.13 0.84 -7.91
C GLN A 388 -29.32 0.19 -7.19
N GLU A 389 -30.54 0.29 -7.72
CA GLU A 389 -31.72 -0.37 -7.13
C GLU A 389 -31.59 -1.90 -7.19
N LEU A 390 -30.97 -2.43 -8.25
CA LEU A 390 -30.74 -3.85 -8.45
C LEU A 390 -29.70 -4.44 -7.47
N LEU A 391 -28.92 -3.59 -6.78
CA LEU A 391 -27.98 -4.03 -5.74
C LEU A 391 -28.66 -4.36 -4.41
N GLN A 392 -29.95 -4.08 -4.26
CA GLN A 392 -30.63 -4.26 -2.97
C GLN A 392 -30.54 -5.70 -2.46
N VAL A 393 -30.78 -6.69 -3.32
CA VAL A 393 -30.74 -8.10 -2.95
C VAL A 393 -29.30 -8.59 -2.72
N PRO A 394 -28.33 -8.35 -3.63
CA PRO A 394 -26.92 -8.68 -3.40
C PRO A 394 -26.34 -8.07 -2.12
N LEU A 395 -26.67 -6.83 -1.78
CA LEU A 395 -26.14 -6.14 -0.59
C LEU A 395 -26.80 -6.61 0.72
N ARG A 396 -28.10 -6.94 0.70
CA ARG A 396 -28.80 -7.41 1.92
C ARG A 396 -28.56 -8.88 2.21
N HIS A 397 -28.48 -9.70 1.16
CA HIS A 397 -28.48 -11.15 1.28
C HIS A 397 -27.18 -11.81 0.81
N GLY A 398 -26.26 -11.04 0.23
CA GLY A 398 -25.04 -11.57 -0.37
C GLY A 398 -24.18 -12.37 0.59
N ARG A 399 -24.05 -11.95 1.84
CA ARG A 399 -23.36 -12.73 2.89
C ARG A 399 -23.82 -14.19 2.97
N ALA A 400 -25.15 -14.39 2.98
CA ALA A 400 -25.75 -15.71 3.11
C ALA A 400 -25.74 -16.50 1.79
N ALA A 401 -25.68 -15.80 0.66
CA ALA A 401 -25.62 -16.34 -0.69
C ALA A 401 -24.18 -16.50 -1.24
N ASN A 402 -23.15 -16.20 -0.44
CA ASN A 402 -21.75 -16.15 -0.87
C ASN A 402 -21.52 -15.20 -2.07
N VAL A 403 -22.18 -14.04 -2.02
CA VAL A 403 -22.07 -12.93 -2.98
C VAL A 403 -21.43 -11.73 -2.28
N THR A 404 -20.38 -11.19 -2.88
CA THR A 404 -19.65 -10.01 -2.41
C THR A 404 -19.83 -8.88 -3.40
N VAL A 405 -20.01 -7.66 -2.89
CA VAL A 405 -20.18 -6.46 -3.74
C VAL A 405 -19.05 -5.49 -3.39
N VAL A 406 -18.33 -5.05 -4.40
CA VAL A 406 -17.34 -3.98 -4.30
C VAL A 406 -17.81 -2.87 -5.20
N THR A 407 -17.92 -1.67 -4.65
CA THR A 407 -18.27 -0.48 -5.43
C THR A 407 -17.17 0.55 -5.27
N THR A 408 -16.85 1.24 -6.35
CA THR A 408 -16.01 2.43 -6.31
C THR A 408 -16.86 3.65 -6.62
N ASP A 409 -16.50 4.81 -6.07
CA ASP A 409 -17.05 6.08 -6.54
C ASP A 409 -16.09 7.25 -6.27
N GLN A 410 -16.46 8.42 -6.76
CA GLN A 410 -15.75 9.67 -6.50
C GLN A 410 -16.41 10.43 -5.36
N PHE A 411 -15.63 11.27 -4.66
CA PHE A 411 -16.14 12.10 -3.57
C PHE A 411 -17.34 12.96 -3.99
N ASP A 412 -17.28 13.58 -5.17
CA ASP A 412 -18.31 14.48 -5.68
C ASP A 412 -19.62 13.74 -6.01
N SER A 413 -19.61 12.41 -6.04
CA SER A 413 -20.75 11.57 -6.39
C SER A 413 -21.30 10.76 -5.20
N LEU A 414 -20.73 10.91 -4.00
CA LEU A 414 -21.15 10.14 -2.81
C LEU A 414 -22.61 10.38 -2.41
N ASP A 415 -23.11 11.60 -2.63
CA ASP A 415 -24.50 11.94 -2.30
C ASP A 415 -25.49 11.19 -3.22
N THR A 416 -25.05 10.82 -4.42
CA THR A 416 -25.84 10.07 -5.41
C THR A 416 -25.87 8.56 -5.15
N LEU A 417 -25.01 8.05 -4.26
CA LEU A 417 -25.05 6.65 -3.87
C LEU A 417 -26.36 6.33 -3.14
N SER A 418 -26.98 5.21 -3.46
CA SER A 418 -28.22 4.81 -2.79
C SER A 418 -27.97 4.52 -1.30
N GLU A 419 -29.01 4.70 -0.49
CA GLU A 419 -28.93 4.42 0.94
C GLU A 419 -28.57 2.96 1.24
N THR A 420 -29.02 2.05 0.37
CA THR A 420 -28.69 0.62 0.50
C THR A 420 -27.19 0.39 0.34
N VAL A 421 -26.55 1.02 -0.65
CA VAL A 421 -25.09 0.94 -0.85
C VAL A 421 -24.38 1.49 0.38
N ARG A 422 -24.72 2.71 0.83
CA ARG A 422 -24.07 3.36 1.98
C ARG A 422 -24.19 2.54 3.27
N THR A 423 -25.37 1.97 3.54
CA THR A 423 -25.63 1.20 4.77
C THR A 423 -24.94 -0.17 4.80
N HIS A 424 -24.84 -0.86 3.64
CA HIS A 424 -24.34 -2.25 3.58
C HIS A 424 -22.84 -2.36 3.23
N THR A 425 -22.18 -1.26 2.86
CA THR A 425 -20.74 -1.18 2.61
C THR A 425 -19.99 -0.55 3.79
N ARG A 426 -19.92 -1.26 4.92
CA ARG A 426 -19.21 -0.74 6.11
C ARG A 426 -17.72 -1.03 6.13
N ALA A 427 -17.23 -1.92 5.26
CA ALA A 427 -15.83 -1.88 4.87
C ALA A 427 -15.66 -0.74 3.87
N ARG A 428 -14.78 0.22 4.17
CA ARG A 428 -14.59 1.44 3.38
C ARG A 428 -13.11 1.74 3.19
N VAL A 429 -12.78 2.22 1.99
CA VAL A 429 -11.43 2.68 1.63
C VAL A 429 -11.55 4.07 1.03
N VAL A 430 -10.65 4.96 1.40
CA VAL A 430 -10.49 6.29 0.82
C VAL A 430 -9.09 6.37 0.22
N LEU A 431 -8.95 6.75 -1.04
CA LEU A 431 -7.67 6.88 -1.74
C LEU A 431 -7.46 8.30 -2.28
N GLY A 432 -6.19 8.67 -2.37
CA GLY A 432 -5.74 9.94 -2.96
C GLY A 432 -5.70 11.12 -1.98
N PRO A 433 -5.40 12.32 -2.48
CA PRO A 433 -5.34 13.52 -1.66
C PRO A 433 -6.72 13.88 -1.15
N CYS A 434 -6.91 13.74 0.17
CA CYS A 434 -8.17 14.01 0.85
C CYS A 434 -7.91 14.78 2.14
N ALA A 435 -8.81 15.72 2.45
CA ALA A 435 -8.81 16.40 3.74
C ALA A 435 -9.39 15.48 4.84
N ARG A 436 -9.06 15.76 6.11
CA ARG A 436 -9.44 14.89 7.24
C ARG A 436 -10.95 14.72 7.37
N ASP A 437 -11.71 15.79 7.15
CA ASP A 437 -13.17 15.82 7.15
C ASP A 437 -13.77 14.96 6.02
N GLN A 438 -13.15 14.95 4.84
CA GLN A 438 -13.55 14.05 3.75
C GLN A 438 -13.26 12.58 4.08
N VAL A 439 -12.13 12.29 4.74
CA VAL A 439 -11.84 10.94 5.23
C VAL A 439 -12.86 10.53 6.28
N GLU A 440 -13.19 11.41 7.23
CA GLU A 440 -14.17 11.15 8.28
C GLU A 440 -15.58 10.96 7.72
N SER A 441 -16.02 11.74 6.74
CA SER A 441 -17.37 11.59 6.16
C SER A 441 -17.58 10.23 5.50
N VAL A 442 -16.51 9.65 4.93
CA VAL A 442 -16.54 8.31 4.33
C VAL A 442 -16.26 7.24 5.36
N LEU A 443 -15.20 7.33 6.16
CA LEU A 443 -14.80 6.25 7.08
C LEU A 443 -15.56 6.30 8.40
N GLY A 444 -16.22 7.39 8.76
CA GLY A 444 -16.90 7.63 10.03
C GLY A 444 -15.96 7.86 11.23
N LEU A 445 -14.66 8.03 10.99
CA LEU A 445 -13.64 8.41 11.96
C LEU A 445 -12.55 9.20 11.24
N GLU A 446 -11.98 10.19 11.92
CA GLU A 446 -10.81 10.92 11.42
C GLU A 446 -9.59 9.98 11.28
N PRO A 447 -8.69 10.24 10.31
CA PRO A 447 -7.42 9.53 10.24
C PRO A 447 -6.52 9.94 11.41
N HIS A 448 -5.75 8.99 11.92
CA HIS A 448 -4.79 9.22 13.01
C HIS A 448 -3.51 9.96 12.55
N THR A 449 -3.43 10.36 11.28
CA THR A 449 -2.24 10.97 10.68
C THR A 449 -2.58 12.23 9.89
N THR A 450 -1.54 12.99 9.51
CA THR A 450 -1.68 14.12 8.60
C THR A 450 -1.61 13.64 7.15
N PRO A 451 -2.39 14.20 6.21
CA PRO A 451 -2.26 13.84 4.80
C PRO A 451 -0.83 14.13 4.31
N PRO A 452 -0.20 13.22 3.53
CA PRO A 452 1.12 13.48 2.99
C PRO A 452 1.06 14.58 1.92
N PRO A 453 2.17 15.31 1.68
CA PRO A 453 2.22 16.43 0.73
C PRO A 453 2.02 16.01 -0.72
N ASP A 454 2.54 14.83 -1.07
CA ASP A 454 2.39 14.18 -2.37
C ASP A 454 1.86 12.77 -2.10
N VAL A 455 0.71 12.47 -2.70
CA VAL A 455 -0.05 11.26 -2.41
C VAL A 455 0.08 10.36 -3.63
N PRO A 456 0.96 9.34 -3.60
CA PRO A 456 1.10 8.46 -4.74
C PRO A 456 -0.20 7.68 -4.98
N PRO A 457 -0.49 7.24 -6.22
CA PRO A 457 -1.64 6.38 -6.49
C PRO A 457 -1.65 5.16 -5.56
N GLY A 458 -2.85 4.81 -5.07
CA GLY A 458 -3.05 3.73 -4.11
C GLY A 458 -2.78 4.11 -2.66
N ARG A 459 -2.31 5.32 -2.36
CA ARG A 459 -2.19 5.81 -0.97
C ARG A 459 -3.53 6.28 -0.45
N GLY A 460 -3.83 5.95 0.80
CA GLY A 460 -4.99 6.49 1.52
C GLY A 460 -5.23 5.81 2.86
N TYR A 461 -6.50 5.55 3.16
CA TYR A 461 -6.94 4.99 4.43
C TYR A 461 -8.01 3.92 4.23
N ALA A 462 -8.08 2.96 5.16
CA ALA A 462 -9.11 1.94 5.20
C ALA A 462 -9.73 1.85 6.59
N ARG A 463 -11.04 1.59 6.65
CA ARG A 463 -11.74 1.21 7.88
C ARG A 463 -12.63 0.01 7.59
N LEU A 464 -12.45 -1.06 8.35
CA LEU A 464 -13.19 -2.30 8.19
C LEU A 464 -14.23 -2.42 9.31
N GLY A 465 -15.48 -2.08 9.00
CA GLY A 465 -16.57 -2.07 9.98
C GLY A 465 -16.30 -1.07 11.10
N THR A 466 -16.32 -1.55 12.34
CA THR A 466 -16.04 -0.73 13.52
C THR A 466 -14.56 -0.68 13.92
N GLY A 467 -13.67 -1.28 13.12
CA GLY A 467 -12.23 -1.27 13.37
C GLY A 467 -11.60 0.13 13.28
N PRO A 468 -10.30 0.23 13.61
CA PRO A 468 -9.56 1.49 13.50
C PRO A 468 -9.41 1.91 12.03
N VAL A 469 -9.17 3.20 11.82
CA VAL A 469 -8.72 3.72 10.53
C VAL A 469 -7.25 3.38 10.36
N LEU A 470 -6.90 2.66 9.29
CA LEU A 470 -5.54 2.24 8.97
C LEU A 470 -5.01 3.05 7.79
N ARG A 471 -3.74 3.46 7.82
CA ARG A 471 -3.06 3.92 6.59
C ARG A 471 -2.99 2.77 5.61
N LEU A 472 -3.13 3.07 4.32
CA LEU A 472 -3.19 2.07 3.26
C LEU A 472 -2.29 2.49 2.10
N GLN A 473 -1.49 1.56 1.62
CA GLN A 473 -0.89 1.61 0.30
C GLN A 473 -1.31 0.37 -0.50
N VAL A 474 -2.10 0.60 -1.54
CA VAL A 474 -2.58 -0.44 -2.45
C VAL A 474 -1.44 -0.97 -3.31
N PRO A 475 -1.38 -2.28 -3.61
CA PRO A 475 -0.37 -2.84 -4.49
C PRO A 475 -0.56 -2.34 -5.93
N ALA A 476 0.53 -2.01 -6.61
CA ALA A 476 0.47 -1.52 -7.99
C ALA A 476 -0.08 -2.61 -8.93
N THR A 477 -1.30 -2.39 -9.41
CA THR A 477 -2.05 -3.29 -10.31
C THR A 477 -2.67 -2.47 -11.45
N PRO A 478 -1.84 -1.82 -12.29
CA PRO A 478 -2.33 -0.97 -13.39
C PRO A 478 -2.99 -1.80 -14.51
N ASP A 479 -3.59 -1.13 -15.50
CA ASP A 479 -4.01 -1.82 -16.74
C ASP A 479 -2.76 -2.29 -17.50
N PRO A 480 -2.58 -3.60 -17.74
CA PRO A 480 -1.44 -4.10 -18.49
C PRO A 480 -1.42 -3.65 -19.96
N TYR A 481 -2.57 -3.21 -20.51
CA TYR A 481 -2.68 -2.74 -21.89
C TYR A 481 -2.52 -1.23 -22.05
N ASP A 482 -2.36 -0.49 -20.95
CA ASP A 482 -1.98 0.92 -20.99
C ASP A 482 -0.49 1.05 -21.38
N ASP A 483 -0.21 1.92 -22.35
CA ASP A 483 1.14 2.24 -22.82
C ASP A 483 1.99 2.93 -21.74
N ALA A 484 1.36 3.63 -20.79
CA ALA A 484 2.05 4.29 -19.67
C ALA A 484 2.51 3.30 -18.59
N THR A 485 2.02 2.05 -18.61
CA THR A 485 2.38 1.04 -17.62
C THR A 485 3.84 0.58 -17.77
N SER A 486 4.56 0.52 -16.65
CA SER A 486 5.94 0.01 -16.62
C SER A 486 5.96 -1.48 -16.95
N GLU A 487 7.02 -1.96 -17.61
CA GLU A 487 7.11 -3.38 -18.01
C GLU A 487 7.05 -4.34 -16.82
N ALA A 488 7.68 -3.99 -15.70
CA ALA A 488 7.63 -4.79 -14.48
C ALA A 488 6.20 -4.92 -13.92
N HIS A 489 5.43 -3.82 -13.87
CA HIS A 489 4.04 -3.87 -13.41
C HIS A 489 3.13 -4.58 -14.42
N ARG A 490 3.35 -4.36 -15.72
CA ARG A 490 2.64 -5.06 -16.80
C ARG A 490 2.78 -6.56 -16.64
N GLN A 491 4.01 -7.06 -16.53
CA GLN A 491 4.28 -8.49 -16.39
C GLN A 491 3.67 -9.05 -15.10
N ALA A 492 3.80 -8.33 -13.97
CA ALA A 492 3.22 -8.72 -12.70
C ALA A 492 1.69 -8.93 -12.77
N VAL A 493 0.97 -8.10 -13.53
CA VAL A 493 -0.47 -8.26 -13.76
C VAL A 493 -0.75 -9.42 -14.72
N LEU A 494 -0.03 -9.49 -15.85
CA LEU A 494 -0.22 -10.54 -16.87
C LEU A 494 -0.02 -11.95 -16.30
N ASP A 495 0.97 -12.14 -15.43
CA ASP A 495 1.27 -13.42 -14.77
C ASP A 495 0.17 -13.90 -13.82
N LEU A 496 -0.70 -12.99 -13.38
CA LEU A 496 -1.83 -13.29 -12.51
C LEU A 496 -3.15 -13.50 -13.26
N LEU A 497 -3.22 -13.14 -14.55
CA LEU A 497 -4.44 -13.32 -15.33
C LEU A 497 -4.78 -14.81 -15.45
N PRO A 498 -6.05 -15.20 -15.24
CA PRO A 498 -6.45 -16.57 -15.50
C PRO A 498 -6.23 -16.97 -16.97
N ALA A 499 -6.22 -18.28 -17.22
CA ALA A 499 -6.22 -18.78 -18.58
C ALA A 499 -7.44 -18.24 -19.35
N PRO A 500 -7.30 -17.95 -20.66
CA PRO A 500 -8.44 -17.64 -21.52
C PRO A 500 -9.49 -18.75 -21.40
N GLN A 501 -10.77 -18.38 -21.39
CA GLN A 501 -11.85 -19.35 -21.48
C GLN A 501 -11.68 -20.11 -22.78
N THR A 502 -11.55 -21.44 -22.69
CA THR A 502 -11.65 -22.28 -23.87
C THR A 502 -13.08 -22.13 -24.36
N ALA A 503 -13.28 -21.57 -25.55
CA ALA A 503 -14.59 -21.61 -26.18
C ALA A 503 -15.01 -23.08 -26.20
N VAL A 504 -16.09 -23.42 -25.50
CA VAL A 504 -16.76 -24.68 -25.73
C VAL A 504 -17.33 -24.52 -27.13
N GLU A 505 -16.60 -25.02 -28.11
CA GLU A 505 -17.11 -25.22 -29.45
C GLU A 505 -18.37 -26.04 -29.24
N ALA A 506 -19.53 -25.39 -29.34
CA ALA A 506 -20.79 -26.09 -29.37
C ALA A 506 -20.67 -26.96 -30.61
N THR A 507 -20.31 -28.22 -30.40
CA THR A 507 -20.41 -29.27 -31.41
C THR A 507 -21.88 -29.26 -31.78
N VAL A 508 -22.22 -28.50 -32.83
CA VAL A 508 -23.48 -28.65 -33.53
C VAL A 508 -23.50 -30.13 -33.87
N PRO A 509 -24.46 -30.92 -33.37
CA PRO A 509 -24.56 -32.29 -33.80
C PRO A 509 -24.66 -32.22 -35.31
N GLU A 510 -23.67 -32.81 -35.98
CA GLU A 510 -23.66 -32.99 -37.42
C GLU A 510 -25.04 -33.52 -37.80
N PRO A 511 -25.77 -32.87 -38.72
CA PRO A 511 -27.11 -33.30 -39.06
C PRO A 511 -27.01 -34.73 -39.55
N THR A 512 -27.47 -35.68 -38.73
CA THR A 512 -27.56 -37.08 -39.10
C THR A 512 -28.39 -37.13 -40.37
N SER A 513 -27.73 -37.48 -41.47
CA SER A 513 -28.41 -37.70 -42.74
C SER A 513 -29.49 -38.77 -42.50
N PRO A 514 -30.73 -38.54 -42.93
CA PRO A 514 -31.78 -39.54 -42.73
C PRO A 514 -31.38 -40.82 -43.47
N ASP A 515 -31.37 -41.94 -42.74
CA ASP A 515 -31.17 -43.27 -43.31
C ASP A 515 -32.12 -43.48 -44.49
N PRO A 516 -31.65 -44.05 -45.62
CA PRO A 516 -32.51 -44.36 -46.74
C PRO A 516 -33.47 -45.49 -46.33
N LEU A 517 -34.78 -45.19 -46.39
CA LEU A 517 -35.84 -46.17 -46.20
C LEU A 517 -35.63 -47.37 -47.14
N PRO A 518 -35.75 -48.62 -46.66
CA PRO A 518 -35.68 -49.79 -47.52
C PRO A 518 -36.88 -49.83 -48.46
N ALA A 519 -36.61 -49.86 -49.76
CA ALA A 519 -37.57 -50.22 -50.78
C ALA A 519 -37.73 -51.75 -50.79
N GLU A 520 -38.88 -52.26 -50.34
CA GLU A 520 -39.67 -53.34 -50.96
C GLU A 520 -40.71 -53.89 -49.99
N THR A 521 -42.00 -53.62 -50.25
CA THR A 521 -42.94 -54.69 -50.61
C THR A 521 -44.18 -54.08 -51.26
N ALA A 522 -44.29 -54.24 -52.58
CA ALA A 522 -45.55 -54.12 -53.30
C ALA A 522 -46.36 -55.42 -53.16
N LEU A 523 -47.68 -55.30 -53.35
CA LEU A 523 -48.78 -56.30 -53.29
C LEU A 523 -49.56 -56.22 -51.95
N THR A 524 -50.87 -55.96 -51.87
CA THR A 524 -51.97 -56.08 -52.85
C THR A 524 -53.26 -55.47 -52.25
N ALA A 525 -54.25 -55.18 -53.14
CA ALA A 525 -55.64 -54.79 -52.89
C ALA A 525 -55.83 -53.30 -52.49
N GLY A 526 -56.44 -52.42 -53.28
CA GLY A 526 -57.42 -52.61 -54.35
C GLY A 526 -58.76 -52.01 -53.94
N HIS A 527 -58.96 -50.69 -54.11
CA HIS A 527 -60.25 -50.16 -54.55
C HIS A 527 -60.17 -48.68 -54.95
N VAL A 528 -60.73 -48.41 -56.11
CA VAL A 528 -60.98 -47.11 -56.72
C VAL A 528 -62.17 -46.45 -56.02
N LEU A 529 -62.07 -45.18 -55.64
CA LEU A 529 -63.22 -44.26 -55.62
C LEU A 529 -62.77 -42.82 -55.97
N THR A 530 -63.12 -42.47 -57.20
CA THR A 530 -63.44 -41.19 -57.84
C THR A 530 -63.39 -39.86 -57.06
N ALA A 531 -62.86 -38.86 -57.76
CA ALA A 531 -63.03 -37.43 -57.50
C ALA A 531 -64.45 -36.95 -57.84
N GLU A 532 -65.07 -36.19 -56.95
CA GLU A 532 -65.85 -34.99 -57.29
C GLU A 532 -66.29 -34.23 -56.02
N GLN A 533 -66.59 -32.94 -56.23
CA GLN A 533 -67.24 -31.94 -55.37
C GLN A 533 -66.29 -31.02 -54.57
N LEU A 534 -65.95 -29.83 -55.08
CA LEU A 534 -66.76 -28.61 -55.28
C LEU A 534 -66.86 -27.73 -54.02
N THR A 535 -66.28 -26.52 -54.17
CA THR A 535 -66.86 -25.20 -53.86
C THR A 535 -66.93 -24.65 -52.43
N LEU A 536 -66.35 -23.44 -52.31
CA LEU A 536 -66.88 -22.18 -51.75
C LEU A 536 -67.42 -22.21 -50.30
N SER A 537 -66.83 -21.41 -49.40
CA SER A 537 -67.31 -20.06 -49.04
C SER A 537 -66.62 -19.54 -47.76
N GLU A 538 -66.35 -18.23 -47.79
CA GLU A 538 -65.96 -17.27 -46.74
C GLU A 538 -64.59 -17.38 -46.05
#